data_AF-A0A7Y0EFV6-F1
#
_entry.id   AF-A0A7Y0EFV6-F1
#
_cell.length_a   1.000
_cell.length_b   1.000
_cell.length_c   1.000
_cell.angle_alpha   90.00
_cell.angle_beta   90.00
_cell.angle_gamma   90.00
#
_symmetry.space_group_name_H-M   'P 1'
#
loop_
_entity.id
_entity.type
_entity.pdbx_description
1 polymer ?
#
loop_
_entity_poly.entity_id
_entity_poly.type
_entity_poly.pdbx_seq_one_letter_code
_entity_poly.pdbx_strand_id
1 'polypeptide(L)'
;MKNNNGLAKYWVNIDEFVDEFKGKLDPLLINKLKEKFNILKNSEELLREIENILPEEYFKYLSKKIKDLVNKKYSGEQHVDGIREDVPPLKGDFDVVWKSPGAIALTDVQIETTGWKPNDAYSLKVNHYSKDKDGQIVSKREKPLFIRVPFKELGEHKAFSVFYNYFGKKNYKIRLDDEVVFTVHNNSGNSRQLYLDIEYLLLGKDTPTAGSTALFLDVSGSMSNILAQMATLMTKFLVNLEDTDKVTICFAADRTGGCKKGTYDFRRKDFVGKDNAIKFISDIANIPQFGGGAYDIMTIQSAIDYNMIDFDNYIFCTDQTLEQHPNSQLLKDRIKKFFKNKEVYTIPVNDESKSYWQNVYEDTNIFKPLDLH
;
A
#
# COMPACT_ATOMS: atom_id res chain seq x y z
N MET A 1 -36.03 -2.40 -20.10
CA MET A 1 -35.46 -1.73 -18.90
C MET A 1 -34.00 -1.41 -19.20
N LYS A 2 -33.60 -0.14 -19.17
CA LYS A 2 -32.23 0.30 -19.50
C LYS A 2 -31.31 0.06 -18.30
N ASN A 3 -30.23 -0.69 -18.50
CA ASN A 3 -29.12 -0.85 -17.55
C ASN A 3 -28.47 0.50 -17.29
N ASN A 4 -28.76 1.12 -16.16
CA ASN A 4 -28.01 2.25 -15.64
C ASN A 4 -26.72 1.70 -15.01
N ASN A 5 -25.64 1.65 -15.79
CA ASN A 5 -24.29 1.48 -15.24
C ASN A 5 -24.05 2.63 -14.25
N GLY A 6 -23.94 2.31 -12.97
CA GLY A 6 -23.73 3.25 -11.86
C GLY A 6 -22.36 3.91 -11.82
N LEU A 7 -21.78 4.21 -12.98
CA LEU A 7 -20.59 5.02 -13.12
C LEU A 7 -21.00 6.49 -13.18
N ALA A 8 -20.33 7.33 -12.41
CA ALA A 8 -20.66 8.74 -12.28
C ALA A 8 -20.56 9.44 -13.65
N LYS A 9 -21.67 10.01 -14.10
CA LYS A 9 -21.78 10.75 -15.39
C LYS A 9 -21.59 12.26 -15.23
N TYR A 10 -21.52 12.73 -13.98
CA TYR A 10 -21.38 14.14 -13.60
C TYR A 10 -20.49 14.22 -12.36
N TRP A 11 -19.46 15.05 -12.41
CA TRP A 11 -18.57 15.34 -11.29
C TRP A 11 -18.52 16.85 -11.05
N VAL A 12 -18.74 17.21 -9.78
CA VAL A 12 -18.70 18.57 -9.24
C VAL A 12 -17.23 18.98 -9.15
N ASN A 13 -16.86 20.15 -9.66
CA ASN A 13 -15.51 20.68 -9.52
C ASN A 13 -15.19 20.80 -8.02
N ILE A 14 -13.95 20.51 -7.59
CA ILE A 14 -13.53 20.74 -6.20
C ILE A 14 -13.83 22.19 -5.81
N ASP A 15 -13.65 23.14 -6.73
CA ASP A 15 -14.00 24.55 -6.51
C ASP A 15 -15.50 24.73 -6.28
N GLU A 16 -16.37 24.07 -7.05
CA GLU A 16 -17.83 24.12 -6.86
C GLU A 16 -18.25 23.48 -5.53
N PHE A 17 -17.62 22.37 -5.14
CA PHE A 17 -17.85 21.75 -3.84
C PHE A 17 -17.37 22.66 -2.72
N VAL A 18 -16.18 23.23 -2.85
CA VAL A 18 -15.59 24.16 -1.87
C VAL A 18 -16.45 25.42 -1.76
N ASP A 19 -16.95 25.96 -2.86
CA ASP A 19 -17.80 27.14 -2.88
C ASP A 19 -19.19 26.87 -2.29
N GLU A 20 -19.81 25.73 -2.62
CA GLU A 20 -21.10 25.33 -2.02
C GLU A 20 -20.94 25.00 -0.52
N PHE A 21 -19.83 24.38 -0.15
CA PHE A 21 -19.52 24.03 1.23
C PHE A 21 -19.19 25.28 2.07
N LYS A 22 -18.37 26.21 1.54
CA LYS A 22 -18.13 27.54 2.13
C LYS A 22 -19.42 28.33 2.25
N GLY A 23 -20.24 28.38 1.20
CA GLY A 23 -21.52 29.10 1.19
C GLY A 23 -22.49 28.63 2.27
N LYS A 24 -22.42 27.35 2.69
CA LYS A 24 -23.25 26.80 3.78
C LYS A 24 -22.58 26.91 5.16
N LEU A 25 -21.26 26.78 5.25
CA LEU A 25 -20.53 26.74 6.52
C LEU A 25 -20.15 28.13 7.04
N ASP A 26 -19.75 29.04 6.15
CA ASP A 26 -19.27 30.38 6.52
C ASP A 26 -20.34 31.22 7.24
N PRO A 27 -21.63 31.23 6.83
CA PRO A 27 -22.66 31.97 7.55
C PRO A 27 -22.89 31.43 8.98
N LEU A 28 -22.76 30.12 9.18
CA LEU A 28 -22.93 29.46 10.47
C LEU A 28 -21.76 29.80 11.42
N LEU A 29 -20.52 29.80 10.89
CA LEU A 29 -19.33 30.20 11.63
C LEU A 29 -19.35 31.70 11.96
N ILE A 30 -19.68 32.55 10.99
CA ILE A 30 -19.69 34.01 11.16
C ILE A 30 -20.75 34.46 12.17
N ASN A 31 -21.96 33.88 12.14
CA ASN A 31 -23.00 34.23 13.12
C ASN A 31 -22.60 33.83 14.55
N LYS A 32 -21.99 32.67 14.73
CA LYS A 32 -21.49 32.22 16.05
C LYS A 32 -20.27 33.01 16.54
N LEU A 33 -19.37 33.39 15.63
CA LEU A 33 -18.21 34.22 15.96
C LEU A 33 -18.66 35.63 16.37
N LYS A 34 -19.62 36.24 15.67
CA LYS A 34 -20.17 37.57 15.98
C LYS A 34 -20.81 37.65 17.37
N GLU A 35 -21.41 36.58 17.87
CA GLU A 35 -21.99 36.53 19.22
C GLU A 35 -20.94 36.48 20.35
N LYS A 36 -19.69 36.10 20.03
CA LYS A 36 -18.62 35.88 21.02
C LYS A 36 -17.37 36.73 20.81
N PHE A 37 -17.36 37.64 19.82
CA PHE A 37 -16.30 38.61 19.59
C PHE A 37 -16.23 39.65 20.74
N ASN A 38 -15.68 39.25 21.88
CA ASN A 38 -15.02 40.21 22.77
C ASN A 38 -13.74 39.68 23.42
N ILE A 39 -13.31 38.44 23.18
CA ILE A 39 -12.07 37.91 23.78
C ILE A 39 -11.46 36.88 22.83
N LEU A 40 -10.48 37.27 22.00
CA LEU A 40 -9.74 36.32 21.15
C LEU A 40 -8.24 36.57 21.26
N LYS A 41 -7.51 35.57 21.79
CA LYS A 41 -6.05 35.51 21.61
C LYS A 41 -5.42 34.11 21.52
N ASN A 42 -6.14 32.98 21.42
CA ASN A 42 -5.49 31.67 21.21
C ASN A 42 -6.31 30.72 20.31
N SER A 43 -5.67 30.16 19.29
CA SER A 43 -6.25 29.34 18.21
C SER A 43 -6.63 27.91 18.62
N GLU A 44 -6.07 27.36 19.70
CA GLU A 44 -6.41 26.03 20.22
C GLU A 44 -7.77 26.01 20.94
N GLU A 45 -8.13 27.13 21.56
CA GLU A 45 -9.42 27.28 22.26
C GLU A 45 -10.58 27.35 21.25
N LEU A 46 -10.33 27.95 20.08
CA LEU A 46 -11.27 28.01 18.97
C LEU A 46 -11.59 26.62 18.39
N LEU A 47 -10.57 25.75 18.30
CA LEU A 47 -10.74 24.36 17.86
C LEU A 47 -11.61 23.55 18.84
N ARG A 48 -11.38 23.69 20.15
CA ARG A 48 -12.22 23.05 21.19
C ARG A 48 -13.64 23.60 21.22
N GLU A 49 -13.84 24.88 20.93
CA GLU A 49 -15.19 25.44 20.87
C GLU A 49 -15.94 24.97 19.62
N ILE A 50 -15.26 24.78 18.49
CA ILE A 50 -15.84 24.14 17.30
C ILE A 50 -16.26 22.69 17.59
N GLU A 51 -15.45 21.95 18.36
CA GLU A 51 -15.79 20.60 18.84
C GLU A 51 -17.11 20.55 19.63
N ASN A 52 -17.39 21.58 20.44
CA ASN A 52 -18.60 21.65 21.27
C ASN A 52 -19.86 22.09 20.51
N ILE A 53 -19.73 22.71 19.34
CA ILE A 53 -20.86 23.26 18.57
C ILE A 53 -21.44 22.22 17.60
N LEU A 54 -20.62 21.26 17.16
CA LEU A 54 -21.06 20.20 16.26
C LEU A 54 -21.66 19.03 17.05
N PRO A 55 -22.79 18.43 16.63
CA PRO A 55 -23.32 17.23 17.26
C PRO A 55 -22.24 16.14 17.29
N GLU A 56 -22.04 15.49 18.44
CA GLU A 56 -20.91 14.59 18.70
C GLU A 56 -20.79 13.47 17.63
N GLU A 57 -21.92 13.00 17.09
CA GLU A 57 -21.98 12.02 15.99
C GLU A 57 -21.53 12.59 14.65
N TYR A 58 -21.90 13.83 14.32
CA TYR A 58 -21.47 14.51 13.09
C TYR A 58 -20.00 14.89 13.16
N PHE A 59 -19.49 15.30 14.32
CA PHE A 59 -18.06 15.53 14.52
C PHE A 59 -17.26 14.23 14.46
N LYS A 60 -17.70 13.15 15.11
CA LYS A 60 -17.05 11.84 14.99
C LYS A 60 -17.05 11.35 13.54
N TYR A 61 -18.14 11.56 12.80
CA TYR A 61 -18.23 11.23 11.38
C TYR A 61 -17.29 12.06 10.51
N LEU A 62 -17.27 13.39 10.69
CA LEU A 62 -16.41 14.32 9.94
C LEU A 62 -14.94 14.15 10.32
N SER A 63 -14.61 14.06 11.60
CA SER A 63 -13.27 13.76 12.10
C SER A 63 -12.77 12.41 11.60
N LYS A 64 -13.63 11.38 11.54
CA LYS A 64 -13.30 10.11 10.89
C LYS A 64 -13.08 10.28 9.40
N LYS A 65 -13.91 11.04 8.68
CA LYS A 65 -13.72 11.32 7.24
C LYS A 65 -12.42 12.09 6.97
N ILE A 66 -12.13 13.11 7.77
CA ILE A 66 -10.91 13.92 7.67
C ILE A 66 -9.70 13.06 8.03
N LYS A 67 -9.75 12.26 9.10
CA LYS A 67 -8.70 11.28 9.42
C LYS A 67 -8.53 10.23 8.32
N ASP A 68 -9.61 9.73 7.71
CA ASP A 68 -9.53 8.80 6.57
C ASP A 68 -8.92 9.46 5.31
N LEU A 69 -9.11 10.78 5.15
CA LEU A 69 -8.54 11.59 4.06
C LEU A 69 -7.07 11.96 4.32
N VAL A 70 -6.72 12.29 5.56
CA VAL A 70 -5.42 12.83 5.99
C VAL A 70 -4.46 11.70 6.39
N ASN A 71 -4.93 10.64 7.05
CA ASN A 71 -4.12 9.45 7.28
C ASN A 71 -4.05 8.67 5.97
N LYS A 72 -2.97 8.91 5.22
CA LYS A 72 -2.55 8.02 4.13
C LYS A 72 -2.51 6.60 4.69
N LYS A 73 -3.47 5.75 4.28
CA LYS A 73 -3.45 4.30 4.59
C LYS A 73 -2.20 3.61 4.05
N TYR A 74 -1.50 4.24 3.12
CA TYR A 74 -0.28 3.76 2.51
C TYR A 74 0.87 4.69 2.86
N SER A 75 1.89 4.14 3.52
CA SER A 75 3.21 4.76 3.59
C SER A 75 3.97 4.40 2.32
N GLY A 76 4.34 5.40 1.52
CA GLY A 76 5.13 5.22 0.32
C GLY A 76 5.76 6.54 -0.09
N GLU A 77 6.81 6.48 -0.90
CA GLU A 77 7.40 7.67 -1.50
C GLU A 77 6.46 8.16 -2.60
N GLN A 78 6.18 9.47 -2.65
CA GLN A 78 5.37 10.05 -3.71
C GLN A 78 6.24 10.24 -4.96
N HIS A 79 5.77 9.72 -6.08
CA HIS A 79 6.40 9.84 -7.38
C HIS A 79 5.41 10.43 -8.38
N VAL A 80 5.97 11.04 -9.44
CA VAL A 80 5.22 11.61 -10.56
C VAL A 80 5.95 11.25 -11.85
N ASP A 81 5.27 10.53 -12.73
CA ASP A 81 5.78 10.19 -14.05
C ASP A 81 5.04 10.99 -15.12
N GLY A 82 5.76 11.89 -15.79
CA GLY A 82 5.23 12.69 -16.90
C GLY A 82 5.36 11.98 -18.24
N ILE A 83 4.26 11.91 -18.98
CA ILE A 83 4.15 11.27 -20.29
C ILE A 83 3.75 12.33 -21.31
N ARG A 84 4.48 12.36 -22.42
CA ARG A 84 4.18 13.21 -23.57
C ARG A 84 3.99 12.36 -24.81
N GLU A 85 2.84 12.46 -25.44
CA GLU A 85 2.49 11.70 -26.65
C GLU A 85 1.87 12.59 -27.71
N ASP A 86 2.18 12.33 -28.98
CA ASP A 86 1.60 13.05 -30.10
C ASP A 86 0.39 12.29 -30.65
N VAL A 87 -0.79 12.90 -30.57
CA VAL A 87 -2.02 12.36 -31.15
C VAL A 87 -2.14 12.85 -32.60
N PRO A 88 -2.26 11.93 -33.57
CA PRO A 88 -2.32 12.30 -34.98
C PRO A 88 -3.66 12.97 -35.34
N PRO A 89 -3.74 13.70 -36.47
CA PRO A 89 -4.96 14.36 -36.95
C PRO A 89 -5.92 13.36 -37.60
N LEU A 90 -6.29 12.31 -36.87
CA LEU A 90 -7.14 11.23 -37.34
C LEU A 90 -8.21 10.94 -36.28
N LYS A 91 -9.44 10.71 -36.75
CA LYS A 91 -10.51 10.30 -35.84
C LYS A 91 -10.29 8.87 -35.39
N GLY A 92 -10.29 8.66 -34.08
CA GLY A 92 -10.06 7.33 -33.52
C GLY A 92 -9.70 7.36 -32.04
N ASP A 93 -9.43 6.17 -31.53
CA ASP A 93 -8.98 5.94 -30.17
C ASP A 93 -7.47 5.72 -30.18
N PHE A 94 -6.75 6.42 -29.30
CA PHE A 94 -5.30 6.36 -29.18
C PHE A 94 -4.93 6.01 -27.74
N ASP A 95 -4.30 4.84 -27.56
CA ASP A 95 -3.90 4.34 -26.25
C ASP A 95 -2.48 4.81 -25.91
N VAL A 96 -2.34 5.40 -24.74
CA VAL A 96 -1.07 5.69 -24.08
C VAL A 96 -0.94 4.71 -22.92
N VAL A 97 0.07 3.86 -23.00
CA VAL A 97 0.29 2.76 -22.05
C VAL A 97 1.47 3.11 -21.17
N TRP A 98 1.22 3.23 -19.87
CA TRP A 98 2.25 3.36 -18.85
C TRP A 98 2.37 2.08 -18.05
N LYS A 99 3.62 1.62 -17.88
CA LYS A 99 3.94 0.41 -17.11
C LYS A 99 4.39 0.82 -15.73
N SER A 100 3.83 0.15 -14.72
CA SER A 100 4.20 0.45 -13.35
C SER A 100 5.67 0.08 -13.06
N PRO A 101 6.44 0.94 -12.36
CA PRO A 101 7.82 0.62 -11.97
C PRO A 101 7.88 -0.35 -10.78
N GLY A 102 6.75 -0.68 -10.16
CA GLY A 102 6.69 -1.43 -8.91
C GLY A 102 5.28 -1.75 -8.45
N ALA A 103 5.17 -2.23 -7.23
CA ALA A 103 3.90 -2.18 -6.51
C ALA A 103 3.61 -0.72 -6.16
N ILE A 104 2.52 -0.16 -6.68
CA ILE A 104 2.15 1.23 -6.42
C ILE A 104 0.71 1.35 -5.92
N ALA A 105 0.43 2.46 -5.25
CA ALA A 105 -0.92 2.98 -5.12
C ALA A 105 -1.05 4.19 -6.03
N LEU A 106 -1.88 4.09 -7.09
CA LEU A 106 -2.19 5.22 -7.94
C LEU A 106 -2.95 6.27 -7.11
N THR A 107 -2.40 7.47 -7.02
CA THR A 107 -2.95 8.56 -6.21
C THR A 107 -3.73 9.53 -7.06
N ASP A 108 -3.12 9.97 -8.16
CA ASP A 108 -3.70 10.98 -9.02
C ASP A 108 -3.28 10.76 -10.47
N VAL A 109 -4.01 11.38 -11.38
CA VAL A 109 -3.65 11.49 -12.79
C VAL A 109 -3.93 12.92 -13.19
N GLN A 110 -2.91 13.63 -13.67
CA GLN A 110 -3.08 14.98 -14.18
C GLN A 110 -3.02 15.00 -15.69
N ILE A 111 -3.90 15.79 -16.32
CA ILE A 111 -3.89 15.98 -17.76
C ILE A 111 -3.94 17.44 -18.14
N GLU A 112 -3.18 17.80 -19.16
CA GLU A 112 -3.28 19.08 -19.83
C GLU A 112 -4.41 19.05 -20.86
N THR A 113 -5.43 19.88 -20.65
CA THR A 113 -6.63 19.90 -21.50
C THR A 113 -6.62 21.01 -22.56
N THR A 114 -5.60 21.86 -22.58
CA THR A 114 -5.52 22.98 -23.53
C THR A 114 -5.55 22.50 -25.00
N GLY A 115 -6.46 23.10 -25.76
CA GLY A 115 -6.55 22.89 -27.21
C GLY A 115 -7.31 21.64 -27.66
N TRP A 116 -7.76 20.80 -26.73
CA TRP A 116 -8.71 19.71 -27.01
C TRP A 116 -10.12 20.24 -27.27
N LYS A 117 -10.89 19.56 -28.12
CA LYS A 117 -12.25 19.99 -28.45
C LYS A 117 -13.29 19.41 -27.49
N PRO A 118 -14.45 20.08 -27.29
CA PRO A 118 -15.46 19.62 -26.34
C PRO A 118 -16.08 18.25 -26.68
N ASN A 119 -15.96 17.83 -27.94
CA ASN A 119 -16.42 16.54 -28.42
C ASN A 119 -15.36 15.43 -28.27
N ASP A 120 -14.11 15.77 -27.99
CA ASP A 120 -13.08 14.79 -27.65
C ASP A 120 -13.30 14.29 -26.21
N ALA A 121 -12.86 13.07 -25.93
CA ALA A 121 -12.98 12.47 -24.61
C ALA A 121 -11.75 11.64 -24.26
N TYR A 122 -11.64 11.22 -23.01
CA TYR A 122 -10.64 10.25 -22.59
C TYR A 122 -11.22 9.17 -21.70
N SER A 123 -10.51 8.05 -21.61
CA SER A 123 -10.78 6.96 -20.67
C SER A 123 -9.49 6.56 -19.98
N LEU A 124 -9.61 6.01 -18.77
CA LEU A 124 -8.50 5.46 -18.02
C LEU A 124 -8.90 4.08 -17.53
N LYS A 125 -8.05 3.08 -17.76
CA LYS A 125 -8.24 1.74 -17.23
C LYS A 125 -6.91 1.19 -16.72
N VAL A 126 -7.00 0.23 -15.80
CA VAL A 126 -5.86 -0.59 -15.40
C VAL A 126 -6.07 -1.99 -15.94
N ASN A 127 -5.06 -2.50 -16.64
CA ASN A 127 -5.02 -3.88 -17.10
C ASN A 127 -4.23 -4.70 -16.09
N HIS A 128 -4.92 -5.65 -15.45
CA HIS A 128 -4.29 -6.62 -14.57
C HIS A 128 -3.99 -7.91 -15.32
N TYR A 129 -2.72 -8.32 -15.31
CA TYR A 129 -2.31 -9.58 -15.92
C TYR A 129 -2.11 -10.66 -14.85
N SER A 130 -2.68 -11.83 -15.07
CA SER A 130 -2.30 -13.03 -14.30
C SER A 130 -1.30 -13.80 -15.13
N LYS A 131 -0.18 -14.20 -14.51
CA LYS A 131 0.84 -15.04 -15.14
C LYS A 131 0.82 -16.44 -14.52
N ASP A 132 1.14 -17.45 -15.31
CA ASP A 132 1.41 -18.79 -14.79
C ASP A 132 2.84 -18.90 -14.21
N LYS A 133 3.20 -20.13 -13.82
CA LYS A 133 4.49 -20.45 -13.20
C LYS A 133 5.69 -20.24 -14.14
N ASP A 134 5.45 -20.21 -15.46
CA ASP A 134 6.47 -20.01 -16.48
C ASP A 134 6.52 -18.54 -16.94
N GLY A 135 5.75 -17.66 -16.28
CA GLY A 135 5.70 -16.23 -16.55
C GLY A 135 4.80 -15.83 -17.72
N GLN A 136 4.04 -16.76 -18.28
CA GLN A 136 3.15 -16.49 -19.41
C GLN A 136 1.83 -15.89 -18.95
N ILE A 137 1.33 -14.89 -19.68
CA ILE A 137 0.06 -14.25 -19.39
C ILE A 137 -1.07 -15.26 -19.66
N VAL A 138 -1.76 -15.67 -18.60
CA VAL A 138 -2.91 -16.60 -18.66
C VAL A 138 -4.26 -15.89 -18.66
N SER A 139 -4.33 -14.67 -18.13
CA SER A 139 -5.55 -13.87 -18.24
C SER A 139 -5.26 -12.37 -18.12
N LYS A 140 -6.16 -11.58 -18.69
CA LYS A 140 -6.19 -10.12 -18.58
C LYS A 140 -7.53 -9.70 -17.98
N ARG A 141 -7.49 -8.93 -16.89
CA ARG A 141 -8.66 -8.30 -16.29
C ARG A 141 -8.54 -6.79 -16.45
N GLU A 142 -9.44 -6.21 -17.23
CA GLU A 142 -9.53 -4.76 -17.37
C GLU A 142 -10.41 -4.18 -16.26
N LYS A 143 -9.92 -3.15 -15.60
CA LYS A 143 -10.69 -2.40 -14.61
C LYS A 143 -10.75 -0.93 -15.02
N PRO A 144 -11.89 -0.47 -15.58
CA PRO A 144 -12.04 0.93 -15.94
C PRO A 144 -12.08 1.80 -14.69
N LEU A 145 -11.31 2.89 -14.70
CA LEU A 145 -11.32 3.93 -13.69
C LEU A 145 -12.18 5.11 -14.17
N PHE A 146 -11.97 5.53 -15.42
CA PHE A 146 -12.75 6.56 -16.10
C PHE A 146 -13.19 6.06 -17.48
N ILE A 147 -14.42 6.39 -17.88
CA ILE A 147 -14.94 6.00 -19.19
C ILE A 147 -15.51 7.23 -19.89
N ARG A 148 -14.94 7.56 -21.06
CA ARG A 148 -15.41 8.60 -21.98
C ARG A 148 -15.72 9.93 -21.28
N VAL A 149 -14.79 10.41 -20.48
CA VAL A 149 -14.89 11.71 -19.85
C VAL A 149 -14.55 12.77 -20.89
N PRO A 150 -15.43 13.77 -21.14
CA PRO A 150 -15.17 14.79 -22.15
C PRO A 150 -14.00 15.68 -21.72
N PHE A 151 -13.18 16.09 -22.70
CA PHE A 151 -12.28 17.22 -22.52
C PHE A 151 -13.16 18.47 -22.41
N LYS A 152 -13.23 19.11 -21.23
CA LYS A 152 -13.86 20.45 -21.15
C LYS A 152 -12.88 21.45 -21.80
N GLU A 153 -13.39 22.36 -22.63
CA GLU A 153 -12.57 23.47 -23.14
C GLU A 153 -12.38 24.50 -22.02
N LEU A 154 -11.12 24.67 -21.57
CA LEU A 154 -10.43 25.91 -21.18
C LEU A 154 -9.25 25.53 -20.27
N GLY A 155 -8.00 25.69 -20.76
CA GLY A 155 -6.77 25.99 -19.98
C GLY A 155 -6.49 25.27 -18.65
N GLU A 156 -7.12 24.13 -18.38
CA GLU A 156 -7.17 23.54 -17.05
C GLU A 156 -6.25 22.31 -16.99
N HIS A 157 -5.37 22.32 -15.98
CA HIS A 157 -4.83 21.10 -15.40
C HIS A 157 -5.95 20.42 -14.63
N LYS A 158 -6.22 19.15 -14.93
CA LYS A 158 -7.19 18.37 -14.16
C LYS A 158 -6.51 17.25 -13.43
N ALA A 159 -6.49 17.34 -12.11
CA ALA A 159 -6.12 16.26 -11.22
C ALA A 159 -7.34 15.36 -10.99
N PHE A 160 -7.20 14.08 -11.31
CA PHE A 160 -8.16 13.04 -11.00
C PHE A 160 -7.68 12.21 -9.83
N SER A 161 -8.04 12.63 -8.63
CA SER A 161 -7.83 11.85 -7.43
C SER A 161 -8.51 10.48 -7.55
N VAL A 162 -7.72 9.45 -7.83
CA VAL A 162 -8.18 8.06 -8.03
C VAL A 162 -8.71 7.47 -6.71
N PHE A 163 -8.53 8.19 -5.61
CA PHE A 163 -9.08 7.93 -4.27
C PHE A 163 -10.61 7.82 -4.23
N TYR A 164 -11.34 8.50 -5.12
CA TYR A 164 -12.81 8.61 -5.02
C TYR A 164 -13.54 7.57 -5.86
N ASN A 165 -13.23 6.28 -5.64
CA ASN A 165 -14.16 5.24 -6.05
C ASN A 165 -15.36 5.26 -5.08
N TYR A 166 -16.54 5.60 -5.60
CA TYR A 166 -17.79 5.85 -4.87
C TYR A 166 -18.25 4.69 -3.94
N PHE A 167 -17.62 3.51 -4.04
CA PHE A 167 -17.94 2.32 -3.26
C PHE A 167 -16.79 1.74 -2.43
N GLY A 168 -15.59 2.34 -2.44
CA GLY A 168 -14.46 1.79 -1.71
C GLY A 168 -13.39 2.83 -1.45
N LYS A 169 -13.39 3.39 -0.24
CA LYS A 169 -12.35 4.27 0.32
C LYS A 169 -10.98 3.59 0.39
N LYS A 170 -10.33 3.33 -0.75
CA LYS A 170 -9.00 2.72 -0.86
C LYS A 170 -8.28 3.25 -2.09
N ASN A 171 -7.00 3.59 -1.95
CA ASN A 171 -6.14 3.87 -3.11
C ASN A 171 -6.14 2.64 -4.03
N TYR A 172 -6.13 2.89 -5.34
CA TYR A 172 -6.14 1.84 -6.32
C TYR A 172 -4.74 1.23 -6.44
N LYS A 173 -4.58 -0.03 -6.02
CA LYS A 173 -3.32 -0.75 -6.12
C LYS A 173 -3.06 -1.23 -7.55
N ILE A 174 -1.83 -1.04 -8.00
CA ILE A 174 -1.32 -1.50 -9.29
C ILE A 174 -0.06 -2.31 -8.99
N ARG A 175 0.04 -3.51 -9.57
CA ARG A 175 1.19 -4.40 -9.38
C ARG A 175 2.28 -4.07 -10.41
N LEU A 176 3.51 -4.56 -10.17
CA LEU A 176 4.69 -4.35 -11.00
C LEU A 176 4.47 -4.63 -12.51
N ASP A 177 3.60 -5.58 -12.85
CA ASP A 177 3.32 -5.97 -14.23
C ASP A 177 2.02 -5.40 -14.81
N ASP A 178 1.27 -4.64 -14.02
CA ASP A 178 0.00 -4.06 -14.47
C ASP A 178 0.25 -2.80 -15.30
N GLU A 179 -0.65 -2.53 -16.24
CA GLU A 179 -0.56 -1.38 -17.13
C GLU A 179 -1.68 -0.38 -16.83
N VAL A 180 -1.31 0.90 -16.76
CA VAL A 180 -2.26 2.01 -16.81
C VAL A 180 -2.42 2.40 -18.26
N VAL A 181 -3.64 2.30 -18.79
CA VAL A 181 -3.96 2.66 -20.17
C VAL A 181 -4.85 3.88 -20.17
N PHE A 182 -4.31 4.96 -20.72
CA PHE A 182 -5.04 6.20 -20.98
C PHE A 182 -5.42 6.24 -22.47
N THR A 183 -6.72 6.22 -22.75
CA THR A 183 -7.23 6.25 -24.13
C THR A 183 -7.75 7.64 -24.45
N VAL A 184 -7.19 8.29 -25.46
CA VAL A 184 -7.75 9.51 -26.06
C VAL A 184 -8.75 9.12 -27.14
N HIS A 185 -9.99 9.57 -27.00
CA HIS A 185 -11.04 9.50 -28.01
C HIS A 185 -11.05 10.80 -28.84
N ASN A 186 -10.25 10.84 -29.90
CA ASN A 186 -10.10 12.00 -30.79
C ASN A 186 -11.28 12.07 -31.79
N ASN A 187 -12.44 12.50 -31.34
CA ASN A 187 -13.64 12.59 -32.17
C ASN A 187 -13.59 13.79 -33.14
N SER A 188 -12.80 14.81 -32.81
CA SER A 188 -12.57 15.98 -33.65
C SER A 188 -11.63 15.68 -34.82
N GLY A 189 -10.69 14.76 -34.65
CA GLY A 189 -9.66 14.43 -35.63
C GLY A 189 -8.53 15.48 -35.69
N ASN A 190 -8.34 16.24 -34.62
CA ASN A 190 -7.27 17.24 -34.54
C ASN A 190 -5.96 16.59 -34.09
N SER A 191 -4.82 17.09 -34.60
CA SER A 191 -3.52 16.72 -34.05
C SER A 191 -3.20 17.56 -32.82
N ARG A 192 -2.78 16.91 -31.74
CA ARG A 192 -2.47 17.54 -30.45
C ARG A 192 -1.37 16.78 -29.73
N GLN A 193 -0.68 17.48 -28.84
CA GLN A 193 0.22 16.85 -27.88
C GLN A 193 -0.56 16.59 -26.60
N LEU A 194 -0.52 15.36 -26.14
CA LEU A 194 -1.01 14.97 -24.83
C LEU A 194 0.13 15.13 -23.82
N TYR A 195 -0.15 15.80 -22.71
CA TYR A 195 0.68 15.79 -21.51
C TYR A 195 -0.14 15.15 -20.39
N LEU A 196 0.39 14.07 -19.83
CA LEU A 196 -0.27 13.23 -18.84
C LEU A 196 0.73 12.95 -17.71
N ASP A 197 0.43 13.37 -16.49
CA ASP A 197 1.22 13.01 -15.33
C ASP A 197 0.50 11.91 -14.54
N ILE A 198 1.21 10.84 -14.22
CA ILE A 198 0.71 9.75 -13.38
C ILE A 198 1.35 9.91 -12.01
N GLU A 199 0.54 10.19 -11.01
CA GLU A 199 0.99 10.34 -9.62
C GLU A 199 0.71 9.07 -8.83
N TYR A 200 1.71 8.59 -8.10
CA TYR A 200 1.57 7.38 -7.31
C TYR A 200 2.45 7.37 -6.07
N LEU A 201 2.03 6.57 -5.09
CA LEU A 201 2.90 6.15 -3.99
C LEU A 201 3.58 4.85 -4.38
N LEU A 202 4.91 4.85 -4.39
CA LEU A 202 5.68 3.62 -4.50
C LEU A 202 5.56 2.89 -3.16
N LEU A 203 4.98 1.68 -3.19
CA LEU A 203 4.74 0.87 -1.99
C LEU A 203 5.94 -0.05 -1.66
N GLY A 204 7.05 0.14 -2.37
CA GLY A 204 8.27 -0.65 -2.28
C GLY A 204 8.53 -1.47 -3.54
N LYS A 205 9.82 -1.59 -3.89
CA LYS A 205 10.31 -2.63 -4.81
C LYS A 205 10.42 -3.92 -3.99
N ASP A 206 10.06 -5.04 -4.58
CA ASP A 206 10.16 -6.35 -3.90
C ASP A 206 9.32 -6.50 -2.62
N THR A 207 8.17 -5.84 -2.51
CA THR A 207 7.17 -6.12 -1.46
C THR A 207 6.02 -6.96 -2.03
N PRO A 208 5.51 -7.98 -1.31
CA PRO A 208 4.38 -8.74 -1.78
C PRO A 208 3.10 -7.91 -1.68
N THR A 209 2.31 -8.00 -2.73
CA THR A 209 1.07 -7.24 -2.89
C THR A 209 -0.18 -8.08 -2.67
N ALA A 210 -0.02 -9.40 -2.60
CA ALA A 210 -1.07 -10.37 -2.37
C ALA A 210 -0.48 -11.68 -1.83
N GLY A 211 -1.33 -12.55 -1.29
CA GLY A 211 -0.98 -13.92 -0.89
C GLY A 211 -0.90 -14.12 0.63
N SER A 212 -1.14 -15.36 1.05
CA SER A 212 -1.07 -15.75 2.45
C SER A 212 0.35 -15.56 2.96
N THR A 213 0.50 -14.85 4.07
CA THR A 213 1.80 -14.39 4.56
C THR A 213 2.10 -14.91 5.95
N ALA A 214 3.32 -15.42 6.16
CA ALA A 214 3.86 -15.77 7.46
C ALA A 214 5.00 -14.82 7.85
N LEU A 215 4.91 -14.24 9.05
CA LEU A 215 5.89 -13.31 9.62
C LEU A 215 6.61 -14.01 10.76
N PHE A 216 7.94 -14.07 10.69
CA PHE A 216 8.81 -14.66 11.69
C PHE A 216 9.58 -13.54 12.38
N LEU A 217 9.28 -13.34 13.67
CA LEU A 217 9.77 -12.22 14.44
C LEU A 217 10.64 -12.71 15.59
N ASP A 218 11.91 -12.33 15.55
CA ASP A 218 12.80 -12.40 16.69
C ASP A 218 12.36 -11.39 17.75
N VAL A 219 12.16 -11.86 18.97
CA VAL A 219 11.77 -11.02 20.12
C VAL A 219 12.68 -11.25 21.32
N SER A 220 13.91 -11.70 21.05
CA SER A 220 14.95 -11.90 22.05
C SER A 220 15.37 -10.57 22.71
N GLY A 221 16.14 -10.67 23.79
CA GLY A 221 16.56 -9.51 24.58
C GLY A 221 17.31 -8.44 23.76
N SER A 222 18.07 -8.83 22.73
CA SER A 222 18.78 -7.90 21.84
C SER A 222 17.84 -7.10 20.94
N MET A 223 16.66 -7.64 20.63
CA MET A 223 15.61 -6.97 19.85
C MET A 223 14.87 -5.89 20.63
N SER A 224 14.96 -5.86 21.98
CA SER A 224 14.16 -4.99 22.85
C SER A 224 14.19 -3.50 22.47
N ASN A 225 15.35 -2.98 22.09
CA ASN A 225 15.54 -1.57 21.70
C ASN A 225 15.03 -1.24 20.28
N ILE A 226 14.75 -2.27 19.48
CA ILE A 226 14.34 -2.13 18.07
C ILE A 226 12.95 -2.72 17.79
N LEU A 227 12.25 -3.25 18.80
CA LEU A 227 10.88 -3.77 18.68
C LEU A 227 9.90 -2.76 18.08
N ALA A 228 10.01 -1.48 18.44
CA ALA A 228 9.18 -0.42 17.87
C ALA A 228 9.44 -0.19 16.38
N GLN A 229 10.70 -0.26 15.98
CA GLN A 229 11.10 -0.13 14.58
C GLN A 229 10.62 -1.36 13.80
N MET A 230 10.84 -2.57 14.31
CA MET A 230 10.32 -3.82 13.75
C MET A 230 8.80 -3.77 13.55
N ALA A 231 8.04 -3.36 14.57
CA ALA A 231 6.58 -3.22 14.48
C ALA A 231 6.15 -2.23 13.39
N THR A 232 6.87 -1.11 13.28
CA THR A 232 6.63 -0.09 12.25
C THR A 232 6.90 -0.64 10.85
N LEU A 233 8.08 -1.24 10.65
CA LEU A 233 8.51 -1.87 9.40
C LEU A 233 7.52 -2.96 8.96
N MET A 234 7.03 -3.75 9.92
CA MET A 234 6.08 -4.82 9.62
C MET A 234 4.68 -4.31 9.33
N THR A 235 4.28 -3.23 9.97
CA THR A 235 3.03 -2.54 9.62
C THR A 235 3.09 -2.01 8.19
N LYS A 236 4.20 -1.36 7.80
CA LYS A 236 4.39 -0.86 6.42
C LYS A 236 4.25 -1.99 5.40
N PHE A 237 4.84 -3.15 5.68
CA PHE A 237 4.73 -4.32 4.83
C PHE A 237 3.28 -4.83 4.73
N LEU A 238 2.63 -5.07 5.88
CA LEU A 238 1.31 -5.70 5.92
C LEU A 238 0.23 -4.87 5.21
N VAL A 239 0.37 -3.54 5.19
CA VAL A 239 -0.51 -2.62 4.46
C VAL A 239 -0.59 -2.98 2.96
N ASN A 240 0.49 -3.51 2.40
CA ASN A 240 0.59 -3.85 0.98
C ASN A 240 -0.16 -5.11 0.57
N LEU A 241 -0.55 -5.98 1.52
CA LEU A 241 -1.36 -7.17 1.24
C LEU A 241 -2.81 -6.84 0.89
N GLU A 242 -3.57 -7.80 0.35
CA GLU A 242 -5.01 -7.69 0.18
C GLU A 242 -5.75 -7.97 1.50
N ASP A 243 -6.94 -7.42 1.68
CA ASP A 243 -7.72 -7.60 2.91
C ASP A 243 -8.13 -9.07 3.14
N THR A 244 -8.23 -9.85 2.07
CA THR A 244 -8.57 -11.28 2.11
C THR A 244 -7.38 -12.17 2.43
N ASP A 245 -6.16 -11.64 2.41
CA ASP A 245 -4.97 -12.43 2.64
C ASP A 245 -4.89 -12.85 4.11
N LYS A 246 -4.57 -14.13 4.32
CA LYS A 246 -4.32 -14.67 5.65
C LYS A 246 -2.95 -14.21 6.12
N VAL A 247 -2.87 -13.79 7.37
CA VAL A 247 -1.61 -13.36 7.98
C VAL A 247 -1.37 -14.20 9.22
N THR A 248 -0.21 -14.84 9.30
CA THR A 248 0.24 -15.58 10.47
C THR A 248 1.48 -14.90 11.03
N ILE A 249 1.46 -14.55 12.31
CA ILE A 249 2.60 -13.97 13.03
C ILE A 249 3.16 -15.02 13.98
N CYS A 250 4.45 -15.26 13.85
CA CYS A 250 5.24 -16.22 14.61
C CYS A 250 6.27 -15.47 15.45
N PHE A 251 6.31 -15.80 16.74
CA PHE A 251 7.33 -15.35 17.67
C PHE A 251 8.10 -16.56 18.18
N ALA A 252 9.42 -16.40 18.34
CA ALA A 252 10.19 -17.29 19.21
C ALA A 252 10.68 -16.50 20.42
N ALA A 253 10.46 -17.07 21.60
CA ALA A 253 10.94 -16.54 22.86
C ALA A 253 11.16 -17.67 23.85
N ASP A 254 12.16 -17.59 24.72
CA ASP A 254 12.26 -18.50 25.87
C ASP A 254 11.35 -18.03 27.01
N ARG A 255 10.60 -18.95 27.63
CA ARG A 255 9.82 -18.68 28.85
C ARG A 255 10.49 -19.19 30.11
N THR A 256 11.43 -20.14 30.03
CA THR A 256 11.88 -20.89 31.19
C THR A 256 13.23 -21.60 30.98
N GLY A 257 14.32 -20.92 30.61
CA GLY A 257 15.72 -21.30 30.90
C GLY A 257 16.15 -22.75 30.66
N GLY A 258 15.43 -23.49 29.81
CA GLY A 258 15.37 -24.95 29.87
C GLY A 258 14.94 -25.58 28.54
N CYS A 259 14.93 -24.81 27.46
CA CYS A 259 14.73 -25.32 26.12
C CYS A 259 15.92 -26.22 25.72
N LYS A 260 15.63 -27.46 25.31
CA LYS A 260 16.63 -28.32 24.66
C LYS A 260 16.75 -27.91 23.20
N LYS A 261 17.90 -28.20 22.59
CA LYS A 261 18.17 -27.97 21.16
C LYS A 261 17.01 -28.51 20.29
N GLY A 262 16.30 -27.62 19.59
CA GLY A 262 15.15 -27.96 18.73
C GLY A 262 13.76 -27.86 19.36
N THR A 263 13.64 -27.43 20.62
CA THR A 263 12.34 -27.13 21.25
C THR A 263 12.24 -25.62 21.48
N TYR A 264 11.57 -24.90 20.59
CA TYR A 264 11.31 -23.46 20.71
C TYR A 264 9.92 -23.25 21.34
N ASP A 265 9.74 -22.27 22.23
CA ASP A 265 8.37 -21.84 22.62
C ASP A 265 7.81 -20.96 21.49
N PHE A 266 7.35 -21.65 20.45
CA PHE A 266 6.82 -21.06 19.24
C PHE A 266 5.41 -20.56 19.50
N ARG A 267 5.25 -19.23 19.48
CA ARG A 267 3.92 -18.63 19.52
C ARG A 267 3.48 -18.27 18.12
N ARG A 268 2.42 -18.92 17.70
CA ARG A 268 1.73 -18.63 16.45
C ARG A 268 0.43 -17.90 16.73
N LYS A 269 0.18 -16.85 15.96
CA LYS A 269 -1.10 -16.16 15.94
C LYS A 269 -1.57 -15.96 14.51
N ASP A 270 -2.72 -16.53 14.20
CA ASP A 270 -3.33 -16.48 12.88
C ASP A 270 -4.40 -15.38 12.83
N PHE A 271 -4.43 -14.64 11.73
CA PHE A 271 -5.37 -13.55 11.49
C PHE A 271 -6.09 -13.77 10.16
N VAL A 272 -7.42 -13.59 10.22
CA VAL A 272 -8.25 -13.45 9.02
C VAL A 272 -8.18 -11.97 8.61
N GLY A 273 -7.39 -11.70 7.58
CA GLY A 273 -7.19 -10.36 7.04
C GLY A 273 -6.11 -9.53 7.75
N LYS A 274 -5.48 -8.65 6.96
CA LYS A 274 -4.31 -7.85 7.38
C LYS A 274 -4.59 -6.84 8.49
N ASP A 275 -5.79 -6.25 8.56
CA ASP A 275 -6.07 -5.14 9.48
C ASP A 275 -5.97 -5.57 10.96
N ASN A 276 -6.39 -6.79 11.27
CA ASN A 276 -6.27 -7.36 12.62
C ASN A 276 -4.80 -7.68 12.96
N ALA A 277 -4.02 -8.14 11.98
CA ALA A 277 -2.59 -8.39 12.15
C ALA A 277 -1.83 -7.07 12.35
N ILE A 278 -2.14 -6.03 11.57
CA ILE A 278 -1.60 -4.68 11.71
C ILE A 278 -1.90 -4.13 13.10
N LYS A 279 -3.17 -4.18 13.54
CA LYS A 279 -3.54 -3.71 14.87
C LYS A 279 -2.77 -4.42 15.96
N PHE A 280 -2.63 -5.75 15.84
CA PHE A 280 -1.90 -6.55 16.81
C PHE A 280 -0.42 -6.18 16.88
N ILE A 281 0.26 -6.05 15.73
CA ILE A 281 1.70 -5.76 15.68
C ILE A 281 2.04 -4.30 16.01
N SER A 282 1.12 -3.37 15.72
CA SER A 282 1.29 -1.94 16.02
C SER A 282 1.34 -1.63 17.52
N ASP A 283 0.76 -2.51 18.33
CA ASP A 283 0.79 -2.41 19.78
C ASP A 283 1.88 -3.33 20.34
N ILE A 284 3.04 -2.72 20.62
CA ILE A 284 4.24 -3.42 21.09
C ILE A 284 3.97 -4.24 22.36
N ALA A 285 2.98 -3.88 23.18
CA ALA A 285 2.62 -4.66 24.37
C ALA A 285 2.11 -6.07 24.02
N ASN A 286 1.60 -6.27 22.80
CA ASN A 286 1.21 -7.58 22.30
C ASN A 286 2.41 -8.43 21.85
N ILE A 287 3.55 -7.80 21.60
CA ILE A 287 4.79 -8.46 21.20
C ILE A 287 5.47 -8.94 22.49
N PRO A 288 5.74 -10.24 22.64
CA PRO A 288 6.36 -10.73 23.86
C PRO A 288 7.77 -10.16 24.02
N GLN A 289 8.11 -9.71 25.23
CA GLN A 289 9.44 -9.17 25.56
C GLN A 289 10.14 -10.16 26.49
N PHE A 290 10.88 -11.11 25.93
CA PHE A 290 11.57 -12.13 26.72
C PHE A 290 13.09 -12.01 26.56
N GLY A 291 13.82 -12.28 27.65
CA GLY A 291 15.29 -12.24 27.66
C GLY A 291 15.86 -13.38 26.83
N GLY A 292 16.79 -13.05 25.93
CA GLY A 292 17.36 -13.99 24.96
C GLY A 292 18.43 -14.91 25.56
N GLY A 293 18.29 -16.22 25.38
CA GLY A 293 19.38 -17.21 25.49
C GLY A 293 20.04 -17.47 24.13
N ALA A 294 21.21 -18.14 24.13
CA ALA A 294 22.00 -18.45 22.93
C ALA A 294 21.33 -19.40 21.91
N TYR A 295 20.04 -19.70 22.09
CA TYR A 295 19.25 -20.68 21.33
C TYR A 295 17.97 -20.07 20.74
N ASP A 296 17.76 -18.75 20.90
CA ASP A 296 16.54 -18.05 20.56
C ASP A 296 16.60 -17.46 19.15
N ILE A 297 16.45 -18.31 18.14
CA ILE A 297 16.56 -17.85 16.75
C ILE A 297 15.29 -18.26 16.00
N MET A 298 14.52 -17.26 15.53
CA MET A 298 13.50 -17.45 14.48
C MET A 298 14.22 -17.57 13.15
N THR A 299 14.33 -18.79 12.66
CA THR A 299 15.14 -19.09 11.48
C THR A 299 14.27 -19.51 10.31
N ILE A 300 14.85 -19.51 9.12
CA ILE A 300 14.26 -20.14 7.93
C ILE A 300 13.91 -21.60 8.24
N GLN A 301 14.78 -22.27 9.01
CA GLN A 301 14.57 -23.64 9.46
C GLN A 301 13.31 -23.77 10.34
N SER A 302 12.92 -22.74 11.09
CA SER A 302 11.66 -22.76 11.85
C SER A 302 10.45 -22.94 10.93
N ALA A 303 10.37 -22.25 9.79
CA ALA A 303 9.27 -22.44 8.85
C ALA A 303 9.19 -23.89 8.32
N ILE A 304 10.35 -24.51 8.11
CA ILE A 304 10.50 -25.89 7.65
C ILE A 304 10.09 -26.87 8.75
N ASP A 305 10.61 -26.69 9.96
CA ASP A 305 10.39 -27.59 11.10
C ASP A 305 8.93 -27.58 11.57
N TYR A 306 8.27 -26.41 11.51
CA TYR A 306 6.84 -26.28 11.79
C TYR A 306 5.94 -26.62 10.60
N ASN A 307 6.51 -27.11 9.49
CA ASN A 307 5.81 -27.50 8.27
C ASN A 307 4.81 -26.42 7.80
N MET A 308 5.22 -25.15 7.84
CA MET A 308 4.37 -24.02 7.47
C MET A 308 4.30 -23.87 5.95
N ILE A 309 3.78 -24.87 5.23
CA ILE A 309 3.86 -24.95 3.77
C ILE A 309 2.83 -24.10 3.03
N ASP A 310 1.76 -23.67 3.70
CA ASP A 310 0.55 -23.10 3.09
C ASP A 310 0.60 -21.57 2.87
N PHE A 311 1.80 -20.98 2.83
CA PHE A 311 1.98 -19.54 2.65
C PHE A 311 2.68 -19.25 1.32
N ASP A 312 2.29 -18.14 0.72
CA ASP A 312 2.87 -17.60 -0.51
C ASP A 312 4.11 -16.75 -0.18
N ASN A 313 4.04 -16.00 0.92
CA ASN A 313 5.06 -15.05 1.35
C ASN A 313 5.59 -15.38 2.75
N TYR A 314 6.90 -15.30 2.94
CA TYR A 314 7.59 -15.49 4.22
C TYR A 314 8.46 -14.29 4.50
N ILE A 315 8.37 -13.76 5.70
CA ILE A 315 9.19 -12.62 6.11
C ILE A 315 9.92 -12.98 7.38
N PHE A 316 11.23 -12.77 7.36
CA PHE A 316 12.09 -12.99 8.51
C PHE A 316 12.65 -11.65 8.98
N CYS A 317 12.39 -11.29 10.23
CA CYS A 317 12.99 -10.14 10.90
C CYS A 317 13.77 -10.64 12.11
N THR A 318 15.09 -10.56 12.03
CA THR A 318 16.04 -11.10 13.02
C THR A 318 17.36 -10.34 12.98
N ASP A 319 18.03 -10.27 14.13
CA ASP A 319 19.33 -9.65 14.33
C ASP A 319 20.48 -10.67 14.38
N GLN A 320 20.21 -11.97 14.23
CA GLN A 320 21.19 -13.03 14.43
C GLN A 320 21.43 -13.91 13.20
N THR A 321 22.56 -14.62 13.25
CA THR A 321 22.94 -15.65 12.29
C THR A 321 21.97 -16.82 12.37
N LEU A 322 21.25 -17.07 11.28
CA LEU A 322 20.08 -17.92 11.31
C LEU A 322 20.33 -19.42 11.53
N GLU A 323 21.55 -19.93 11.55
CA GLU A 323 21.76 -21.37 11.67
C GLU A 323 23.04 -21.73 12.40
N GLN A 324 23.02 -22.90 13.04
CA GLN A 324 24.22 -23.51 13.60
C GLN A 324 25.21 -23.98 12.52
N HIS A 325 24.71 -24.28 11.31
CA HIS A 325 25.50 -24.77 10.17
C HIS A 325 25.00 -24.20 8.83
N PRO A 326 25.07 -22.87 8.63
CA PRO A 326 24.51 -22.19 7.45
C PRO A 326 25.11 -22.70 6.12
N ASN A 327 26.33 -23.24 6.16
CA ASN A 327 27.04 -23.76 4.98
C ASN A 327 26.76 -25.24 4.68
N SER A 328 25.83 -25.89 5.38
CA SER A 328 25.46 -27.28 5.11
C SER A 328 24.69 -27.38 3.78
N GLN A 329 25.24 -28.13 2.81
CA GLN A 329 24.55 -28.34 1.52
C GLN A 329 23.17 -28.98 1.71
N LEU A 330 23.04 -29.93 2.64
CA LEU A 330 21.78 -30.59 2.97
C LEU A 330 20.70 -29.58 3.42
N LEU A 331 21.11 -28.59 4.21
CA LEU A 331 20.23 -27.53 4.67
C LEU A 331 19.82 -26.63 3.49
N LYS A 332 20.78 -26.17 2.68
CA LYS A 332 20.50 -25.34 1.50
C LYS A 332 19.53 -26.02 0.53
N ASP A 333 19.69 -27.33 0.32
CA ASP A 333 18.78 -28.11 -0.54
C ASP A 333 17.37 -28.22 0.06
N ARG A 334 17.26 -28.38 1.39
CA ARG A 334 15.95 -28.37 2.09
C ARG A 334 15.26 -27.01 1.96
N ILE A 335 16.01 -25.91 2.13
CA ILE A 335 15.50 -24.54 1.97
C ILE A 335 15.02 -24.34 0.52
N LYS A 336 15.86 -24.63 -0.48
CA LYS A 336 15.50 -24.54 -1.91
C LYS A 336 14.23 -25.33 -2.24
N LYS A 337 14.09 -26.53 -1.68
CA LYS A 337 12.91 -27.35 -1.89
C LYS A 337 11.66 -26.78 -1.22
N PHE A 338 11.77 -26.32 0.02
CA PHE A 338 10.63 -25.83 0.80
C PHE A 338 10.08 -24.51 0.28
N PHE A 339 10.97 -23.60 -0.11
CA PHE A 339 10.63 -22.26 -0.63
C PHE A 339 10.50 -22.20 -2.15
N LYS A 340 10.46 -23.35 -2.82
CA LYS A 340 10.26 -23.39 -4.27
C LYS A 340 8.93 -22.70 -4.63
N ASN A 341 9.02 -21.67 -5.49
CA ASN A 341 7.90 -20.82 -5.92
C ASN A 341 7.24 -20.00 -4.81
N LYS A 342 7.97 -19.73 -3.73
CA LYS A 342 7.52 -18.89 -2.62
C LYS A 342 8.38 -17.65 -2.55
N GLU A 343 7.77 -16.56 -2.13
CA GLU A 343 8.46 -15.29 -1.95
C GLU A 343 9.03 -15.23 -0.54
N VAL A 344 10.34 -15.04 -0.42
CA VAL A 344 11.03 -15.00 0.87
C VAL A 344 11.74 -13.68 1.03
N TYR A 345 11.35 -12.96 2.07
CA TYR A 345 11.81 -11.63 2.39
C TYR A 345 12.58 -11.62 3.70
N THR A 346 13.64 -10.83 3.73
CA THR A 346 14.42 -10.59 4.96
C THR A 346 14.41 -9.11 5.27
N ILE A 347 14.15 -8.78 6.54
CA ILE A 347 14.24 -7.42 7.07
C ILE A 347 15.44 -7.42 8.03
N PRO A 348 16.65 -7.09 7.54
CA PRO A 348 17.80 -6.94 8.40
C PRO A 348 17.56 -5.74 9.33
N VAL A 349 17.88 -5.90 10.60
CA VAL A 349 17.69 -4.82 11.59
C VAL A 349 18.92 -3.92 11.75
N ASN A 350 20.06 -4.31 11.16
CA ASN A 350 21.31 -3.57 11.13
C ASN A 350 22.21 -4.02 9.95
N ASP A 351 23.25 -3.25 9.64
CA ASP A 351 24.14 -3.52 8.50
C ASP A 351 24.93 -4.83 8.62
N GLU A 352 25.29 -5.22 9.85
CA GLU A 352 25.99 -6.49 10.11
C GLU A 352 25.12 -7.69 9.74
N SER A 353 23.85 -7.68 10.17
CA SER A 353 22.86 -8.70 9.81
C SER A 353 22.64 -8.72 8.29
N LYS A 354 22.47 -7.55 7.65
CA LYS A 354 22.33 -7.44 6.18
C LYS A 354 23.50 -8.09 5.46
N SER A 355 24.73 -7.80 5.90
CA SER A 355 25.96 -8.35 5.32
C SER A 355 26.07 -9.86 5.52
N TYR A 356 25.74 -10.36 6.72
CA TYR A 356 25.72 -11.80 7.00
C TYR A 356 24.73 -12.54 6.09
N TRP A 357 23.52 -12.00 5.98
CA TRP A 357 22.46 -12.54 5.16
C TRP A 357 22.85 -12.66 3.68
N GLN A 358 23.40 -11.58 3.12
CA GLN A 358 23.91 -11.59 1.76
C GLN A 358 24.98 -12.66 1.60
N ASN A 359 26.02 -12.68 2.44
CA ASN A 359 27.13 -13.62 2.31
C ASN A 359 26.73 -15.11 2.39
N VAL A 360 25.73 -15.44 3.21
CA VAL A 360 25.34 -16.85 3.46
C VAL A 360 24.37 -17.37 2.41
N TYR A 361 23.46 -16.51 1.96
CA TYR A 361 22.28 -16.90 1.19
C TYR A 361 22.22 -16.37 -0.24
N GLU A 362 23.16 -15.53 -0.65
CA GLU A 362 23.25 -15.02 -2.02
C GLU A 362 23.25 -16.16 -3.05
N ASP A 363 23.93 -17.27 -2.77
CA ASP A 363 23.99 -18.45 -3.67
C ASP A 363 22.67 -19.24 -3.77
N THR A 364 21.69 -18.93 -2.94
CA THR A 364 20.37 -19.57 -3.00
C THR A 364 19.42 -18.88 -3.97
N ASN A 365 19.59 -17.59 -4.25
CA ASN A 365 18.66 -16.76 -5.05
C ASN A 365 17.20 -16.79 -4.56
N ILE A 366 16.95 -17.21 -3.32
CA ILE A 366 15.61 -17.31 -2.73
C ILE A 366 15.20 -16.00 -2.05
N PHE A 367 16.17 -15.27 -1.51
CA PHE A 367 15.93 -14.16 -0.59
C PHE A 367 15.90 -12.82 -1.33
N LYS A 368 14.84 -12.07 -1.09
CA LYS A 368 14.72 -10.67 -1.51
C LYS A 368 14.94 -9.79 -0.28
N PRO A 369 16.08 -9.08 -0.18
CA PRO A 369 16.28 -8.14 0.92
C PRO A 369 15.25 -7.02 0.79
N LEU A 370 14.47 -6.80 1.85
CA LEU A 370 13.58 -5.67 1.90
C LEU A 370 14.36 -4.44 2.32
N ASP A 371 14.46 -3.47 1.41
CA ASP A 371 14.91 -2.14 1.74
C ASP A 371 13.68 -1.31 2.15
N LEU A 372 13.58 -0.98 3.44
CA LEU A 372 12.44 -0.27 4.02
C LEU A 372 12.76 1.18 4.39
N HIS A 373 13.90 1.68 3.89
CA HIS A 373 14.31 3.08 3.98
C HIS A 373 13.30 4.02 3.31
#